data_AF-A0A0K9NCF8-F1
#
_entry.id   AF-A0A0K9NCF8-F1
#
_cell.length_a   1.000
_cell.length_b   1.000
_cell.length_c   1.000
_cell.angle_alpha   90.00
_cell.angle_beta   90.00
_cell.angle_gamma   90.00
#
_symmetry.space_group_name_H-M   'P 1'
#
loop_
_entity.id
_entity.type
_entity.pdbx_description
1 polymer ?
#
loop_
_entity_poly.entity_id
_entity_poly.type
_entity_poly.pdbx_seq_one_letter_code
_entity_poly.pdbx_strand_id
1 'polypeptide(L)' 'MKNIWEAVREFFKRDWTPAEKVLVILCCILIGVVKGFLLSPVKKGISCGNNNGNVYNELDDDYWLDDED' A
#
# COMPACT_ATOMS: atom_id res chain seq x y z
N MET A 1 -5.41 -26.19 9.08
CA MET A 1 -6.07 -25.72 7.84
C MET A 1 -7.56 -26.06 7.77
N LYS A 2 -8.00 -27.29 8.10
CA LYS A 2 -9.42 -27.66 8.10
C LYS A 2 -10.32 -26.72 8.93
N ASN A 3 -9.89 -26.36 10.14
CA ASN A 3 -10.64 -25.48 11.05
C ASN A 3 -10.84 -24.05 10.49
N ILE A 4 -9.84 -23.53 9.75
CA ILE A 4 -9.92 -22.21 9.11
C ILE A 4 -10.89 -22.24 7.93
N TRP A 5 -10.87 -23.33 7.15
CA TRP A 5 -11.80 -23.52 6.05
C TRP A 5 -13.26 -23.60 6.52
N GLU A 6 -13.50 -24.28 7.65
CA GLU A 6 -14.82 -24.36 8.28
C GLU A 6 -15.30 -22.98 8.74
N ALA A 7 -14.44 -22.22 9.43
CA ALA A 7 -14.76 -20.86 9.86
C ALA A 7 -15.08 -19.92 8.68
N VAL A 8 -14.32 -20.00 7.57
CA VAL A 8 -14.61 -19.24 6.35
C VAL A 8 -15.95 -19.65 5.77
N ARG A 9 -16.25 -20.95 5.73
CA ARG A 9 -17.51 -21.47 5.19
C ARG A 9 -18.71 -21.05 6.04
N GLU A 10 -18.55 -21.01 7.35
CA GLU A 10 -19.56 -20.53 8.30
C GLU A 10 -19.79 -19.02 8.15
N PHE A 11 -18.71 -18.25 8.01
CA PHE A 11 -18.77 -16.81 7.75
C PHE A 11 -19.61 -16.45 6.51
N PHE A 12 -19.44 -17.19 5.41
CA PHE A 12 -20.23 -16.98 4.19
C PHE A 12 -21.68 -17.48 4.29
N LYS A 13 -21.96 -18.46 5.16
CA LYS A 13 -23.30 -19.03 5.34
C LYS A 13 -24.17 -18.26 6.34
N ARG A 14 -23.56 -17.46 7.21
CA ARG A 14 -24.27 -16.63 8.18
C ARG A 14 -25.20 -15.65 7.46
N ASP A 15 -26.37 -15.37 8.03
CA ASP A 15 -27.23 -14.30 7.54
C ASP A 15 -26.61 -12.94 7.85
N TRP A 16 -26.55 -12.09 6.83
CA TRP A 16 -25.94 -10.76 6.91
C TRP A 16 -27.00 -9.68 6.83
N THR A 17 -26.97 -8.74 7.77
CA THR A 17 -27.75 -7.51 7.67
C THR A 17 -27.22 -6.64 6.51
N PRO A 18 -28.05 -5.73 5.95
CA PRO A 18 -27.60 -4.84 4.87
C PRO A 18 -26.35 -4.03 5.24
N ALA A 19 -26.26 -3.55 6.49
CA ALA A 19 -25.12 -2.78 6.97
C ALA A 19 -23.83 -3.62 7.03
N GLU A 20 -23.90 -4.85 7.54
CA GLU A 20 -22.72 -5.72 7.59
C GLU A 20 -22.22 -6.10 6.19
N LYS A 21 -23.13 -6.29 5.21
CA LYS A 21 -22.74 -6.52 3.80
C LYS A 21 -21.93 -5.36 3.23
N VAL A 22 -22.39 -4.14 3.47
CA VAL A 22 -21.70 -2.91 3.05
C VAL A 22 -20.32 -2.83 3.72
N LEU A 23 -20.24 -3.14 5.01
CA LEU A 23 -18.99 -3.12 5.76
C LEU A 23 -17.97 -4.12 5.18
N VAL A 24 -18.38 -5.35 4.88
CA VAL A 24 -17.51 -6.37 4.28
C VAL A 24 -17.00 -5.94 2.91
N ILE A 25 -17.87 -5.37 2.06
CA ILE A 25 -17.48 -4.86 0.74
C ILE A 25 -16.45 -3.74 0.90
N LEU A 26 -16.67 -2.79 1.82
CA LEU A 26 -15.72 -1.71 2.10
C LEU A 26 -14.38 -2.26 2.61
N CYS A 27 -14.38 -3.24 3.51
CA CYS A 27 -13.15 -3.88 3.95
C CYS A 27 -12.37 -4.51 2.78
N CYS A 28 -13.05 -5.20 1.87
CA CYS A 28 -12.40 -5.77 0.67
C CYS A 28 -11.79 -4.69 -0.23
N ILE A 29 -12.49 -3.57 -0.45
CA ILE A 29 -11.98 -2.44 -1.23
C ILE A 29 -10.73 -1.84 -0.56
N LEU A 30 -10.80 -1.58 0.74
CA LEU A 30 -9.68 -1.00 1.49
C LEU A 30 -8.46 -1.92 1.49
N ILE A 31 -8.64 -3.23 1.64
CA ILE A 31 -7.56 -4.21 1.52
C ILE A 31 -6.94 -4.14 0.12
N GLY A 32 -7.76 -4.01 -0.93
CA GLY A 32 -7.31 -3.83 -2.30
C GLY A 32 -6.47 -2.55 -2.48
N VAL A 33 -6.90 -1.43 -1.89
CA VAL A 33 -6.16 -0.16 -1.91
C VAL A 33 -4.81 -0.30 -1.22
N VAL A 34 -4.77 -0.87 -0.01
CA VAL A 34 -3.51 -1.09 0.73
C VAL A 34 -2.57 -1.99 -0.05
N LYS A 35 -3.08 -3.10 -0.60
CA LYS A 35 -2.28 -4.02 -1.44
C LYS A 35 -1.78 -3.34 -2.72
N GLY A 36 -2.62 -2.56 -3.38
CA GLY A 36 -2.26 -1.79 -4.55
C GLY A 36 -1.15 -0.78 -4.25
N PHE A 37 -1.25 -0.08 -3.13
CA PHE A 37 -0.22 0.86 -2.67
C PHE A 37 1.10 0.16 -2.33
N LEU A 38 1.05 -0.99 -1.65
CA LEU A 38 2.26 -1.78 -1.35
C LEU A 38 2.94 -2.38 -2.60
N LEU A 39 2.16 -2.75 -3.63
CA LEU A 39 2.68 -3.32 -4.87
C LEU A 39 3.12 -2.27 -5.89
N SER A 40 2.64 -1.04 -5.74
CA SER A 40 2.93 0.07 -6.62
C SER A 40 4.43 0.49 -6.70
N PRO A 41 5.24 0.53 -5.61
CA PRO A 41 6.66 0.84 -5.72
C PRO A 41 7.45 -0.22 -6.50
N VAL A 42 6.96 -1.47 -6.53
CA VAL A 42 7.55 -2.56 -7.35
C VAL A 42 7.44 -2.27 -8.85
N LYS A 43 6.47 -1.42 -9.26
CA LYS A 43 6.30 -0.97 -10.65
C LYS A 43 6.89 0.41 -10.93
N LYS A 44 7.77 0.95 -10.08
CA LYS A 44 8.27 2.34 -10.14
C LYS A 44 7.17 3.41 -10.13
N GLY A 45 5.98 3.08 -9.63
CA GLY A 45 4.80 3.91 -9.82
C GLY A 45 3.97 4.05 -8.57
N ILE A 46 4.47 4.80 -7.58
CA ILE A 46 3.77 5.83 -6.78
C ILE A 46 4.84 6.64 -6.06
N SER A 47 4.89 7.94 -6.34
CA SER A 47 5.50 8.91 -5.44
C SER A 47 4.47 9.21 -4.36
N CYS A 48 4.67 8.66 -3.16
CA CYS A 48 3.97 9.12 -1.97
C CYS A 48 4.86 10.14 -1.25
N GLY A 49 5.29 11.16 -2.00
CA GLY A 49 6.10 12.28 -1.55
C GLY A 49 5.40 13.57 -1.92
N ASN A 50 5.42 14.54 -1.00
CA ASN A 50 4.91 15.88 -1.23
C ASN A 50 5.59 16.48 -2.49
N ASN A 51 4.81 16.92 -3.48
CA ASN A 51 5.33 17.61 -4.66
C ASN A 51 5.60 19.10 -4.38
N ASN A 52 5.77 19.45 -3.11
CA ASN A 52 6.38 20.70 -2.73
C ASN A 52 7.86 20.55 -3.11
N GLY A 53 8.31 21.24 -4.16
CA GLY A 53 9.66 21.16 -4.74
C GLY A 53 10.80 21.61 -3.81
N ASN A 54 10.65 21.41 -2.51
CA ASN A 54 11.64 21.68 -1.50
C ASN A 54 12.55 20.44 -1.37
N VAL A 55 13.54 20.36 -2.26
CA VAL A 55 14.64 19.40 -2.21
C VAL A 55 15.61 19.87 -1.12
N TYR A 56 15.53 19.29 0.08
CA TYR A 56 16.52 19.49 1.15
C TYR A 56 17.57 18.37 1.14
N ASN A 57 18.13 18.05 -0.03
CA ASN A 57 19.26 17.12 -0.14
C ASN A 57 20.00 17.22 -1.49
N GLU A 58 20.25 18.43 -1.98
CA GLU A 58 21.25 18.68 -3.05
C GLU A 58 22.57 19.19 -2.43
N LEU A 59 23.03 18.57 -1.34
CA LEU A 59 24.28 19.00 -0.68
C LEU A 59 25.28 17.88 -0.37
N ASP A 60 25.14 16.68 -0.94
CA ASP A 60 26.12 15.62 -0.69
C ASP A 60 26.31 14.74 -1.92
N ASP A 61 26.87 15.26 -3.02
CA ASP A 61 27.58 14.41 -4.01
C ASP A 61 28.47 15.14 -5.05
N ASP A 62 28.86 16.41 -4.86
CA ASP A 62 29.93 17.03 -5.66
C ASP A 62 31.28 16.94 -4.92
N TYR A 63 31.68 15.71 -4.59
CA TYR A 63 33.08 15.35 -4.33
C TYR A 63 33.77 15.01 -5.65
N TRP A 64 34.20 16.04 -6.39
CA TRP A 64 35.27 15.90 -7.39
C TRP A 64 36.33 16.95 -7.08
N LEU A 65 37.25 16.56 -6.19
CA LEU A 65 38.59 17.14 -6.11
C LEU A 65 39.29 16.84 -7.44
N ASP A 66 39.26 17.78 -8.38
CA ASP A 66 40.28 17.85 -9.44
C ASP A 66 41.34 18.84 -8.96
N ASP A 67 42.25 18.33 -8.13
CA ASP A 67 43.63 18.80 -8.12
C ASP A 67 44.25 18.35 -9.45
N GLU A 68 44.56 19.28 -10.36
CA GLU A 68 45.80 19.27 -11.15
C GLU A 68 45.94 20.57 -11.97
N ASP A 69 46.93 21.37 -11.54
CA ASP A 69 47.72 22.44 -12.20
C ASP A 69 47.10 23.44 -13.20
#